data_AF-A0A7S2G720-F1
#
_entry.id   AF-A0A7S2G720-F1
#
_cell.length_a   1.000
_cell.length_b   1.000
_cell.length_c   1.000
_cell.angle_alpha   90.00
_cell.angle_beta   90.00
_cell.angle_gamma   90.00
#
_symmetry.space_group_name_H-M   'P 1'
#
loop_
_entity.id
_entity.type
_entity.pdbx_description
1 polymer ?
#
loop_
_entity_poly.entity_id
_entity_poly.type
_entity_poly.pdbx_seq_one_letter_code
_entity_poly.pdbx_strand_id
1 'polypeptide(L)'
;GRVHVDEKNYYTPEDFSVGAQVVVNSQIFEIVEADEYTLRYMEANSRRKFPQSSIDAIVQKMLDNKEAIGRAVIKYDKGDGVLTIPQLAQLCEDCDLDLSPQE
;
A
#
# COMPACT_ATOMS: atom_id res chain seq x y z
N GLY A 1 -0.31 15.29 -5.08
CA GLY A 1 -1.44 14.73 -4.31
C GLY A 1 -2.25 15.84 -3.72
N ARG A 2 -3.59 15.71 -3.68
CA ARG A 2 -4.45 16.60 -2.90
C ARG A 2 -4.35 16.16 -1.44
N VAL A 3 -3.83 17.03 -0.58
CA VAL A 3 -3.85 16.83 0.87
C VAL A 3 -5.32 16.77 1.30
N HIS A 4 -5.72 15.74 2.05
CA HIS A 4 -7.02 15.72 2.70
C HIS A 4 -6.88 16.65 3.91
N VAL A 5 -7.58 17.77 3.88
CA VAL A 5 -7.43 18.83 4.89
C VAL A 5 -8.74 18.88 5.67
N ASP A 6 -8.69 18.62 6.97
CA ASP A 6 -9.87 18.72 7.84
C ASP A 6 -10.44 20.15 7.85
N GLU A 7 -11.64 20.35 8.42
CA GLU A 7 -12.30 21.67 8.47
C GLU A 7 -11.46 22.79 9.15
N LYS A 8 -10.36 22.44 9.83
CA LYS A 8 -9.45 23.33 10.56
C LYS A 8 -8.02 23.35 10.02
N ASN A 9 -7.74 22.65 8.92
CA ASN A 9 -6.41 22.48 8.33
C ASN A 9 -5.37 21.72 9.17
N TYR A 10 -5.80 20.74 9.95
CA TYR A 10 -4.86 19.83 10.64
C TYR A 10 -4.69 18.51 9.90
N TYR A 11 -3.50 17.93 10.03
CA TYR A 11 -3.25 16.55 9.62
C TYR A 11 -4.07 15.59 10.47
N THR A 12 -4.54 14.55 9.82
CA THR A 12 -5.30 13.44 10.40
C THR A 12 -4.46 12.16 10.33
N PRO A 13 -4.76 11.13 11.15
CA PRO A 13 -4.04 9.86 11.06
C PRO A 13 -4.04 9.25 9.65
N GLU A 14 -5.11 9.48 8.88
CA GLU A 14 -5.26 8.99 7.51
C GLU A 14 -4.22 9.58 6.53
N ASP A 15 -3.61 10.72 6.86
CA ASP A 15 -2.55 11.35 6.07
C ASP A 15 -1.17 10.70 6.27
N PHE A 16 -0.99 9.84 7.27
CA PHE A 16 0.30 9.24 7.65
C PHE A 16 0.41 7.76 7.29
N SER A 17 -0.03 7.41 6.08
CA SER A 17 0.15 6.07 5.52
C SER A 17 1.61 5.86 5.10
N VAL A 18 2.10 4.62 5.11
CA VAL A 18 3.42 4.30 4.54
C VAL A 18 3.45 4.69 3.05
N GLY A 19 4.51 5.37 2.63
CA GLY A 19 4.67 5.99 1.31
C GLY A 19 4.00 7.36 1.15
N ALA A 20 3.26 7.85 2.14
CA ALA A 20 2.65 9.19 2.07
C ALA A 20 3.70 10.29 2.20
N GLN A 21 3.46 11.41 1.50
CA GLN A 21 4.26 12.63 1.61
C GLN A 21 3.48 13.71 2.35
N VAL A 22 4.06 14.23 3.44
CA VAL A 22 3.47 15.26 4.28
C VAL A 22 4.35 16.52 4.31
N VAL A 23 3.72 17.69 4.42
CA VAL A 23 4.42 18.99 4.43
C VAL A 23 4.46 19.56 5.84
N VAL A 24 5.63 19.56 6.47
CA VAL A 24 5.83 20.15 7.80
C VAL A 24 6.75 21.35 7.67
N ASN A 25 6.28 22.54 8.06
CA ASN A 25 7.06 23.79 7.95
C ASN A 25 7.65 24.05 6.55
N SER A 26 6.87 23.82 5.49
CA SER A 26 7.28 23.95 4.08
C SER A 26 8.36 22.95 3.63
N GLN A 27 8.63 21.90 4.42
CA GLN A 27 9.50 20.79 4.06
C GLN A 27 8.67 19.53 3.85
N ILE A 28 9.01 18.77 2.81
CA ILE A 28 8.32 17.51 2.47
C ILE A 28 9.04 16.36 3.17
N PHE A 29 8.27 15.51 3.86
CA PHE A 29 8.74 14.29 4.49
C PHE A 29 7.95 13.10 3.93
N GLU A 30 8.62 11.98 3.73
CA GLU A 30 8.00 10.71 3.34
C GLU A 30 7.91 9.78 4.55
N ILE A 31 6.76 9.13 4.71
CA ILE A 31 6.57 8.10 5.73
C ILE A 31 7.14 6.79 5.18
N VAL A 32 8.37 6.47 5.56
CA VAL A 32 9.08 5.30 5.01
C VAL A 32 8.66 3.98 5.63
N GLU A 33 8.23 3.98 6.90
CA GLU A 33 7.80 2.80 7.64
C GLU A 33 6.88 3.17 8.81
N ALA A 34 6.18 2.18 9.35
CA ALA A 34 5.41 2.28 10.59
C ALA A 34 5.70 1.07 11.48
N ASP A 35 5.57 1.23 12.79
CA ASP A 35 5.73 0.10 13.70
C ASP A 35 4.59 -0.92 13.58
N GLU A 36 4.84 -2.14 14.04
CA GLU A 36 3.90 -3.26 13.92
C GLU A 36 2.54 -2.95 14.60
N TYR A 37 2.55 -2.24 15.72
CA TYR A 37 1.31 -1.88 16.41
C TYR A 37 0.46 -0.93 15.57
N THR A 38 1.10 0.06 14.94
CA THR A 38 0.50 1.05 14.06
C THR A 38 -0.08 0.38 12.82
N LEU A 39 0.66 -0.53 12.19
CA LEU A 39 0.18 -1.30 11.04
C LEU A 39 -1.07 -2.12 11.39
N ARG A 40 -1.03 -2.87 12.50
CA ARG A 40 -2.20 -3.64 12.99
C ARG A 40 -3.40 -2.74 13.27
N TYR A 41 -3.17 -1.55 13.80
CA TYR A 41 -4.24 -0.58 14.03
C TYR A 41 -4.87 -0.11 12.70
N MET A 42 -4.06 0.19 11.68
CA MET A 42 -4.55 0.62 10.37
C MET A 42 -5.38 -0.49 9.70
N GLU A 43 -4.90 -1.73 9.70
CA GLU A 43 -5.60 -2.91 9.19
C GLU A 43 -6.97 -3.10 9.88
N ALA A 44 -6.99 -3.03 11.22
CA ALA A 44 -8.21 -3.19 12.01
C ALA A 44 -9.25 -2.08 11.75
N ASN A 45 -8.81 -0.90 11.31
CA ASN A 45 -9.66 0.25 11.00
C ASN A 45 -9.80 0.53 9.49
N SER A 46 -9.46 -0.46 8.66
CA SER A 46 -9.36 -0.31 7.21
C SER A 46 -10.67 0.10 6.52
N ARG A 47 -11.81 -0.39 7.00
CA ARG A 47 -13.13 -0.11 6.38
C ARG A 47 -13.54 1.36 6.38
N ARG A 48 -13.01 2.18 7.31
CA ARG A 48 -13.47 3.58 7.48
C ARG A 48 -12.34 4.60 7.43
N LYS A 49 -11.14 4.26 7.89
CA LYS A 49 -10.02 5.20 8.04
C LYS A 49 -8.89 4.91 7.07
N PHE A 50 -8.54 3.64 6.90
CA PHE A 50 -7.37 3.23 6.11
C PHE A 50 -7.78 2.21 5.01
N PRO A 51 -8.54 2.62 3.98
CA PRO A 51 -8.99 1.71 2.94
C PRO A 51 -7.83 0.98 2.24
N GLN A 52 -6.66 1.59 2.16
CA GLN A 52 -5.41 1.01 1.66
C GLN A 52 -4.87 -0.14 2.53
N SER A 53 -5.23 -0.20 3.82
CA SER A 53 -4.86 -1.34 4.69
C SER A 53 -5.92 -2.45 4.68
N SER A 54 -6.84 -2.44 3.71
CA SER A 54 -7.89 -3.44 3.58
C SER A 54 -7.40 -4.63 2.74
N ILE A 55 -7.21 -5.77 3.39
CA ILE A 55 -6.85 -7.04 2.71
C ILE A 55 -7.86 -7.38 1.62
N ASP A 56 -9.17 -7.18 1.86
CA ASP A 56 -10.20 -7.45 0.86
C ASP A 56 -10.00 -6.59 -0.40
N ALA A 57 -9.70 -5.30 -0.24
CA ALA A 57 -9.46 -4.39 -1.36
C ALA A 57 -8.18 -4.73 -2.13
N ILE A 58 -7.10 -5.06 -1.41
CA ILE A 58 -5.82 -5.49 -2.01
C ILE A 58 -6.01 -6.77 -2.82
N VAL A 59 -6.72 -7.75 -2.26
CA VAL A 59 -7.03 -9.02 -2.95
C VAL A 59 -7.90 -8.76 -4.17
N GLN A 60 -8.90 -7.88 -4.11
CA GLN A 60 -9.69 -7.53 -5.30
C GLN A 60 -8.82 -6.89 -6.40
N LYS A 61 -7.95 -5.93 -6.06
CA LYS A 61 -6.99 -5.35 -7.02
C LYS A 61 -6.12 -6.42 -7.68
N MET A 62 -5.66 -7.40 -6.92
CA MET A 62 -4.90 -8.52 -7.47
C MET A 62 -5.75 -9.41 -8.39
N LEU A 63 -6.99 -9.72 -8.01
CA LEU A 63 -7.89 -10.54 -8.80
C LEU A 63 -8.31 -9.87 -10.11
N ASP A 64 -8.52 -8.56 -10.11
CA ASP A 64 -8.80 -7.77 -11.31
C ASP A 64 -7.64 -7.87 -12.32
N ASN A 65 -6.42 -8.05 -11.83
CA ASN A 65 -5.19 -8.22 -12.61
C ASN A 65 -4.72 -9.67 -12.69
N LYS A 66 -5.56 -10.66 -12.38
CA LYS A 66 -5.18 -12.09 -12.26
C LYS A 66 -4.41 -12.65 -13.45
N GLU A 67 -4.69 -12.17 -14.66
CA GLU A 67 -4.03 -12.64 -15.89
C GLU A 67 -2.58 -12.15 -15.96
N ALA A 68 -2.33 -10.90 -15.57
CA ALA A 68 -0.99 -10.34 -15.50
C ALA A 68 -0.20 -10.99 -14.36
N ILE A 69 -0.82 -11.10 -13.18
CA ILE A 69 -0.23 -11.76 -12.02
C ILE A 69 0.07 -13.22 -12.31
N GLY A 70 -0.86 -13.98 -12.92
CA GLY A 70 -0.66 -15.40 -13.23
C GLY A 70 0.56 -15.64 -14.12
N ARG A 71 0.79 -14.79 -15.14
CA ARG A 71 2.00 -14.86 -15.97
C ARG A 71 3.26 -14.53 -15.18
N ALA A 72 3.21 -13.52 -14.32
CA ALA A 72 4.35 -13.09 -13.54
C ALA A 72 4.71 -14.08 -12.41
N VAL A 73 3.72 -14.68 -11.76
CA VAL A 73 3.92 -15.76 -10.77
C VAL A 73 4.69 -16.91 -11.42
N ILE A 74 4.32 -17.36 -12.63
CA ILE A 74 5.05 -18.42 -13.36
C ILE A 74 6.50 -18.01 -13.67
N LYS A 75 6.74 -16.72 -13.94
CA LYS A 75 8.08 -16.18 -14.23
C LYS A 75 8.97 -16.15 -12.98
N TYR A 76 8.40 -15.85 -11.82
CA TYR A 76 9.15 -15.58 -10.59
C TYR A 76 9.14 -16.72 -9.58
N ASP A 77 8.18 -17.65 -9.68
CA ASP A 77 8.10 -18.85 -8.85
C ASP A 77 9.25 -19.80 -9.19
N LYS A 78 10.03 -20.17 -8.16
CA LYS A 78 11.14 -21.12 -8.28
C LYS A 78 10.67 -22.57 -8.16
N GLY A 79 9.36 -22.81 -8.11
CA GLY A 79 8.73 -24.11 -7.96
C GLY A 79 8.47 -24.51 -6.50
N ASP A 80 8.65 -23.58 -5.56
CA ASP A 80 8.28 -23.75 -4.14
C ASP A 80 6.92 -23.11 -3.81
N GLY A 81 6.32 -22.40 -4.77
CA GLY A 81 5.05 -21.70 -4.59
C GLY A 81 5.18 -20.46 -3.68
N VAL A 82 6.41 -19.96 -3.45
CA VAL A 82 6.68 -18.82 -2.60
C VAL A 82 7.20 -17.64 -3.42
N LEU A 83 6.56 -16.50 -3.25
CA LEU A 83 7.03 -15.21 -3.75
C LEU A 83 7.57 -14.39 -2.58
N THR A 84 8.84 -14.00 -2.65
CA THR A 84 9.44 -13.07 -1.69
C THR A 84 8.95 -11.64 -1.93
N ILE A 85 9.01 -10.78 -0.90
CA ILE A 85 8.59 -9.37 -1.01
C ILE A 85 9.27 -8.64 -2.19
N PRO A 86 10.59 -8.78 -2.43
CA PRO A 86 11.23 -8.15 -3.60
C PRO A 86 10.70 -8.68 -4.94
N GLN A 87 10.39 -9.98 -5.03
CA GLN A 87 9.79 -10.55 -6.23
C GLN A 87 8.35 -10.06 -6.44
N LEU A 88 7.60 -9.90 -5.35
CA LEU A 88 6.25 -9.33 -5.38
C LEU A 88 6.29 -7.87 -5.82
N ALA A 89 7.21 -7.05 -5.29
CA ALA A 89 7.39 -5.66 -5.72
C ALA A 89 7.73 -5.56 -7.21
N GLN A 90 8.66 -6.39 -7.70
CA GLN A 90 9.01 -6.42 -9.12
C GLN A 90 7.85 -6.90 -10.00
N LEU A 91 7.04 -7.85 -9.50
CA LEU A 91 5.84 -8.31 -10.18
C LEU A 91 4.82 -7.19 -10.31
N CYS A 92 4.61 -6.40 -9.25
CA CYS A 92 3.70 -5.28 -9.28
C CYS A 92 4.12 -4.25 -10.33
N GLU A 93 5.42 -3.93 -10.39
CA GLU A 93 6.00 -3.04 -11.40
C GLU A 93 5.84 -3.59 -12.83
N ASP A 94 6.15 -4.88 -13.05
CA ASP A 94 6.02 -5.54 -14.36
C ASP A 94 4.57 -5.60 -14.87
N CYS A 95 3.60 -5.61 -13.95
CA CYS A 95 2.17 -5.75 -14.26
C CYS A 95 1.42 -4.42 -14.25
N ASP A 96 2.09 -3.29 -14.00
CA ASP A 96 1.48 -1.96 -13.82
C ASP A 96 0.38 -1.98 -12.73
N LEU A 97 0.62 -2.76 -11.67
CA LEU A 97 -0.26 -2.85 -10.51
C LEU A 97 -0.02 -1.63 -9.61
N ASP A 98 -1.01 -0.74 -9.57
CA ASP A 98 -1.03 0.42 -8.68
C ASP A 98 -1.36 0.00 -7.23
N LEU A 99 -0.33 -0.54 -6.57
CA LEU A 99 -0.29 -0.78 -5.13
C LEU A 99 0.61 0.26 -4.47
N SER A 100 0.07 0.98 -3.50
CA SER A 100 0.85 1.90 -2.68
C SER A 100 1.78 1.14 -1.73
N PRO A 101 2.86 1.76 -1.19
CA PRO A 101 3.74 1.12 -0.21
C PRO A 101 3.05 0.63 1.07
N GLN A 102 1.84 1.11 1.35
CA GLN A 102 1.02 0.69 2.48
C GLN A 102 0.23 -0.61 2.22
N GLU A 103 0.02 -0.96 0.95
CA GLU A 103 -0.71 -2.14 0.46
C GLU A 103 0.22 -3.34 0.24
#